data_AF-A0A6A5R4S0-F1
#
_entry.id   AF-A0A6A5R4S0-F1
#
_cell.length_a   1.000
_cell.length_b   1.000
_cell.length_c   1.000
_cell.angle_alpha   90.00
_cell.angle_beta   90.00
_cell.angle_gamma   90.00
#
_symmetry.space_group_name_H-M   'P 1'
#
loop_
_entity.id
_entity.type
_entity.pdbx_description
1 polymer ?
#
loop_
_entity_poly.entity_id
_entity_poly.type
_entity_poly.pdbx_seq_one_letter_code
_entity_poly.pdbx_strand_id
1 'polypeptide(L)'
;MVTRFMTLTAFGGKPTPIDWVLRLRAYGKKIRGDTNAAGVVQWVEDTIMYGYVQYSMPQLRSMVHGLVDTTRMELRRDLLLLDVDELGQPADGATLLPAIEWDKVVDNPAELRAGWNFLQDPRNTFGGVDGGTWLSRRIADEERLRRTFVDCEASDVSPGGRGIVWAAKRVQQYETALRLFREHLLVAMHMTGGQPARGTELVTVTYKNTPNGQSRGVFVEDG
;
A
#
# COMPACT_ATOMS: atom_id res chain seq x y z
N MET A 1 4.68 -47.15 -26.67
CA MET A 1 4.07 -45.81 -26.57
C MET A 1 3.74 -45.58 -25.10
N VAL A 2 4.48 -44.69 -24.43
CA VAL A 2 4.55 -44.62 -22.96
C VAL A 2 3.47 -43.70 -22.42
N THR A 3 2.44 -44.27 -21.79
CA THR A 3 1.51 -43.55 -20.91
C THR A 3 2.22 -43.21 -19.60
N ARG A 4 3.10 -42.19 -19.62
CA ARG A 4 3.62 -41.52 -18.42
C ARG A 4 2.67 -40.39 -18.05
N PHE A 5 1.47 -40.75 -17.60
CA PHE A 5 0.63 -39.80 -16.87
C PHE A 5 1.14 -39.70 -15.43
N MET A 6 1.03 -38.52 -14.82
CA MET A 6 1.58 -38.14 -13.51
C MET A 6 1.09 -39.04 -12.37
N THR A 7 1.68 -40.22 -12.20
CA THR A 7 1.43 -41.10 -11.06
C THR A 7 2.54 -40.92 -10.02
N LEU A 8 2.19 -40.90 -8.73
CA LEU A 8 3.13 -40.79 -7.59
C LEU A 8 4.13 -41.96 -7.50
N THR A 9 3.94 -42.99 -8.31
CA THR A 9 4.87 -44.08 -8.60
C THR A 9 4.52 -44.67 -9.96
N ALA A 10 5.51 -45.09 -10.74
CA ALA A 10 5.26 -45.88 -11.95
C ALA A 10 4.69 -47.27 -11.57
N PHE A 11 3.63 -47.72 -12.24
CA PHE A 11 3.03 -49.04 -11.98
C PHE A 11 4.07 -50.14 -12.25
N GLY A 12 4.47 -50.89 -11.22
CA GLY A 12 5.52 -51.92 -11.30
C GLY A 12 6.98 -51.40 -11.29
N GLY A 13 7.21 -50.10 -11.13
CA GLY A 13 8.54 -49.51 -11.03
C GLY A 13 9.10 -49.52 -9.59
N LYS A 14 10.44 -49.61 -9.45
CA LYS A 14 11.09 -49.43 -8.14
C LYS A 14 10.91 -47.98 -7.67
N PRO A 15 10.47 -47.75 -6.42
CA PRO A 15 10.27 -46.39 -5.91
C PRO A 15 11.59 -45.63 -5.90
N THR A 16 11.55 -44.40 -6.40
CA THR A 16 12.68 -43.48 -6.39
C THR A 16 12.66 -42.60 -5.14
N PRO A 17 13.80 -41.99 -4.75
CA PRO A 17 13.82 -40.99 -3.68
C PRO A 17 12.84 -39.81 -3.93
N ILE A 18 12.61 -39.45 -5.20
CA ILE A 18 11.63 -38.41 -5.56
C ILE A 18 10.20 -38.86 -5.28
N ASP A 19 9.85 -40.12 -5.56
CA ASP A 19 8.52 -40.66 -5.25
C ASP A 19 8.25 -40.61 -3.75
N TRP A 20 9.27 -40.84 -2.92
CA TRP A 20 9.16 -40.74 -1.46
C TRP A 20 8.86 -39.29 -1.02
N VAL A 21 9.60 -38.31 -1.54
CA VAL A 21 9.38 -36.88 -1.25
C VAL A 21 7.98 -36.43 -1.68
N LEU A 22 7.53 -36.83 -2.88
CA LEU A 22 6.21 -36.47 -3.40
C LEU A 22 5.08 -37.11 -2.57
N ARG A 23 5.25 -38.36 -2.12
CA ARG A 23 4.31 -39.03 -1.20
C ARG A 23 4.26 -38.33 0.14
N LEU A 24 5.40 -37.93 0.70
CA LEU A 24 5.44 -37.19 1.98
C LEU A 24 4.67 -35.87 1.87
N ARG A 25 4.85 -35.14 0.76
CA ARG A 25 4.11 -33.89 0.47
C ARG A 25 2.62 -34.14 0.33
N ALA A 26 2.21 -35.19 -0.40
CA ALA A 26 0.81 -35.54 -0.57
C ALA A 26 0.16 -35.95 0.76
N TYR A 27 0.88 -36.71 1.59
CA TYR A 27 0.49 -37.08 2.94
C TYR A 27 0.31 -35.85 3.84
N GLY A 28 1.26 -34.92 3.85
CA GLY A 28 1.13 -33.66 4.57
C GLY A 28 -0.05 -32.80 4.09
N LYS A 29 -0.31 -32.77 2.79
CA LYS A 29 -1.50 -32.11 2.21
C LYS A 29 -2.80 -32.77 2.68
N LYS A 30 -2.84 -34.10 2.76
CA LYS A 30 -3.98 -34.86 3.27
C LYS A 30 -4.22 -34.60 4.75
N ILE A 31 -3.18 -34.65 5.59
CA ILE A 31 -3.28 -34.29 7.02
C ILE A 31 -3.86 -32.88 7.17
N ARG A 32 -3.35 -31.91 6.42
CA ARG A 32 -3.88 -30.53 6.46
C ARG A 32 -5.36 -30.44 6.04
N GLY A 33 -5.80 -31.28 5.11
CA GLY A 33 -7.20 -31.31 4.65
C GLY A 33 -8.14 -32.04 5.61
N ASP A 34 -7.67 -33.12 6.24
CA ASP A 34 -8.48 -34.01 7.08
C ASP A 34 -8.43 -33.64 8.58
N THR A 35 -7.39 -32.91 9.02
CA THR A 35 -7.27 -32.47 10.41
C THR A 35 -8.03 -31.17 10.59
N ASN A 36 -9.20 -31.25 11.24
CA ASN A 36 -9.92 -30.06 11.69
C ASN A 36 -9.03 -29.27 12.64
N ALA A 37 -8.76 -27.99 12.30
CA ALA A 37 -8.12 -27.08 13.22
C ALA A 37 -9.01 -26.91 14.46
N ALA A 38 -8.40 -26.75 15.64
CA ALA A 38 -9.13 -26.37 16.84
C ALA A 38 -9.97 -25.11 16.55
N GLY A 39 -11.24 -25.09 16.98
CA GLY A 39 -12.11 -23.93 16.79
C GLY A 39 -11.56 -22.73 17.55
N VAL A 40 -10.98 -21.76 16.82
CA VAL A 40 -10.42 -20.52 17.42
C VAL A 40 -11.42 -19.37 17.35
N VAL A 41 -12.40 -19.46 16.45
CA VAL A 41 -13.44 -18.46 16.23
C VAL A 41 -14.78 -19.06 16.62
N GLN A 42 -15.51 -18.40 17.50
CA GLN A 42 -16.90 -18.71 17.81
C GLN A 42 -17.78 -17.53 17.41
N TRP A 43 -18.89 -17.82 16.77
CA TRP A 43 -19.87 -16.83 16.36
C TRP A 43 -21.17 -17.08 17.13
N VAL A 44 -21.62 -16.10 17.89
CA VAL A 44 -22.89 -16.15 18.63
C VAL A 44 -23.70 -14.95 18.20
N GLU A 45 -24.77 -15.22 17.44
CA GLU A 45 -25.64 -14.19 16.86
C GLU A 45 -24.83 -13.11 16.10
N ASP A 46 -24.75 -11.91 16.67
CA ASP A 46 -24.07 -10.75 16.08
C ASP A 46 -22.66 -10.51 16.67
N THR A 47 -22.17 -11.44 17.48
CA THR A 47 -20.90 -11.34 18.20
C THR A 47 -19.90 -12.40 17.74
N ILE A 48 -18.70 -11.94 17.40
CA ILE A 48 -17.55 -12.78 17.08
C ILE A 48 -16.65 -12.84 18.32
N MET A 49 -16.24 -14.05 18.68
CA MET A 49 -15.29 -14.34 19.74
C MET A 49 -14.06 -14.99 19.15
N TYR A 50 -12.89 -14.42 19.45
CA TYR A 50 -11.59 -14.96 19.09
C TYR A 50 -10.69 -14.97 20.33
N GLY A 51 -10.47 -16.15 20.91
CA GLY A 51 -9.78 -16.29 22.19
C GLY A 51 -10.50 -15.52 23.31
N TYR A 52 -9.83 -14.51 23.89
CA TYR A 52 -10.39 -13.64 24.93
C TYR A 52 -10.99 -12.32 24.39
N VAL A 53 -10.97 -12.12 23.08
CA VAL A 53 -11.48 -10.89 22.46
C VAL A 53 -12.89 -11.15 21.93
N GLN A 54 -13.83 -10.31 22.32
CA GLN A 54 -15.22 -10.35 21.90
C GLN A 54 -15.60 -9.00 21.29
N TYR A 55 -16.21 -9.02 20.10
CA TYR A 55 -16.75 -7.83 19.45
C TYR A 55 -18.01 -8.15 18.66
N SER A 56 -18.91 -7.19 18.62
CA SER A 56 -20.13 -7.23 17.81
C SER A 56 -19.88 -6.73 16.38
N MET A 57 -20.74 -7.10 15.42
CA MET A 57 -20.64 -6.58 14.05
C MET A 57 -20.77 -5.05 13.94
N PRO A 58 -21.61 -4.35 14.73
CA PRO A 58 -21.61 -2.89 14.79
C PRO A 58 -20.28 -2.31 15.26
N GLN A 59 -19.65 -2.90 16.28
CA GLN A 59 -18.33 -2.47 16.74
C GLN A 59 -17.27 -2.67 15.66
N LEU A 60 -17.29 -3.81 14.97
CA LEU A 60 -16.39 -4.08 13.86
C LEU A 60 -16.58 -3.05 12.73
N ARG A 61 -17.83 -2.74 12.36
CA ARG A 61 -18.16 -1.72 11.35
C ARG A 61 -17.66 -0.34 11.75
N SER A 62 -17.91 0.09 12.99
CA SER A 62 -17.43 1.37 13.52
C SER A 62 -15.91 1.44 13.55
N MET A 63 -15.23 0.35 13.91
CA MET A 63 -13.77 0.25 13.87
C MET A 63 -13.25 0.42 12.43
N VAL A 64 -13.86 -0.25 11.44
CA VAL A 64 -13.46 -0.13 10.03
C VAL A 64 -13.68 1.30 9.51
N HIS A 65 -14.82 1.93 9.81
CA HIS A 65 -15.04 3.34 9.45
C HIS A 65 -14.00 4.26 10.11
N GLY A 66 -13.76 4.08 11.41
CA GLY A 66 -12.74 4.85 12.13
C GLY A 66 -11.34 4.67 11.57
N LEU A 67 -10.98 3.46 11.13
CA LEU A 67 -9.71 3.19 10.45
C LEU A 67 -9.61 3.94 9.12
N VAL A 68 -10.67 3.92 8.29
CA VAL A 68 -10.70 4.64 7.00
C VAL A 68 -10.59 6.15 7.22
N ASP A 69 -11.33 6.69 8.19
CA ASP A 69 -11.31 8.12 8.50
C ASP A 69 -9.95 8.56 9.05
N THR A 70 -9.34 7.78 9.94
CA THR A 70 -7.99 8.02 10.47
C THR A 70 -6.96 8.01 9.35
N THR A 71 -7.00 6.99 8.49
CA THR A 71 -6.09 6.86 7.33
C THR A 71 -6.24 8.06 6.38
N ARG A 72 -7.48 8.52 6.13
CA ARG A 72 -7.75 9.71 5.31
C ARG A 72 -7.22 10.98 5.95
N MET A 73 -7.34 11.12 7.28
CA MET A 73 -6.81 12.26 8.02
C MET A 73 -5.28 12.31 7.95
N GLU A 74 -4.61 11.19 8.21
CA GLU A 74 -3.15 11.07 8.13
C GLU A 74 -2.63 11.41 6.72
N LEU A 75 -3.31 10.94 5.68
CA LEU A 75 -2.98 11.30 4.30
C LEU A 75 -3.03 12.81 4.08
N ARG A 76 -4.12 13.48 4.50
CA ARG A 76 -4.33 14.91 4.27
C ARG A 76 -3.39 15.78 5.12
N ARG A 77 -3.34 15.53 6.43
CA ARG A 77 -2.61 16.36 7.39
C ARG A 77 -1.11 16.09 7.38
N ASP A 78 -0.73 14.82 7.48
CA ASP A 78 0.65 14.45 7.78
C ASP A 78 1.48 14.20 6.52
N LEU A 79 0.87 13.67 5.45
CA LEU A 79 1.56 13.38 4.19
C LEU A 79 1.44 14.49 3.15
N LEU A 80 0.21 14.95 2.89
CA LEU A 80 -0.06 16.01 1.93
C LEU A 80 0.14 17.41 2.52
N LEU A 81 0.29 17.52 3.84
CA LEU A 81 0.57 18.77 4.56
C LEU A 81 -0.52 19.83 4.30
N LEU A 82 -1.77 19.39 4.15
CA LEU A 82 -2.92 20.27 4.02
C LEU A 82 -3.27 20.83 5.40
N ASP A 83 -3.67 22.10 5.44
CA ASP A 83 -4.24 22.69 6.64
C ASP A 83 -5.70 22.22 6.73
N VAL A 84 -5.89 21.15 7.48
CA VAL A 84 -7.21 20.55 7.75
C VAL A 84 -7.64 20.84 9.17
N ASP A 85 -8.93 21.10 9.36
CA ASP A 85 -9.56 21.19 10.67
C ASP A 85 -9.70 19.80 11.34
N GLU A 86 -10.21 19.76 12.58
CA GLU A 86 -10.44 18.49 13.31
C GLU A 86 -11.41 17.53 12.58
N LEU A 87 -12.19 18.06 11.63
CA LEU A 87 -13.16 17.33 10.81
C LEU A 87 -12.57 16.92 9.44
N GLY A 88 -11.29 17.21 9.19
CA GLY A 88 -10.56 16.85 7.97
C GLY A 88 -10.92 17.69 6.75
N GLN A 89 -11.62 18.81 6.94
CA GLN A 89 -11.96 19.78 5.90
C GLN A 89 -10.82 20.79 5.74
N PRO A 90 -10.52 21.22 4.50
CA PRO A 90 -9.51 22.26 4.28
C PRO A 90 -9.95 23.55 4.95
N ALA A 91 -9.05 24.17 5.74
CA ALA A 91 -9.30 25.46 6.36
C ALA A 91 -9.47 26.56 5.29
N ASP A 92 -10.20 27.63 5.63
CA ASP A 92 -10.40 28.77 4.72
C ASP A 92 -9.04 29.39 4.32
N GLY A 93 -8.73 29.36 3.03
CA GLY A 93 -7.45 29.82 2.48
C GLY A 93 -6.35 28.76 2.38
N ALA A 94 -6.64 27.50 2.73
CA ALA A 94 -5.70 26.39 2.54
C ALA A 94 -5.50 26.06 1.06
N THR A 95 -4.28 25.67 0.71
CA THR A 95 -3.96 25.14 -0.62
C THR A 95 -4.78 23.89 -0.89
N LEU A 96 -5.63 23.95 -1.92
CA LEU A 96 -6.48 22.82 -2.30
C LEU A 96 -5.63 21.74 -2.99
N LEU A 97 -6.04 20.49 -2.78
CA LEU A 97 -5.50 19.37 -3.54
C LEU A 97 -5.84 19.60 -5.03
N PRO A 98 -4.88 19.43 -5.96
CA PRO A 98 -5.19 19.46 -7.38
C PRO A 98 -6.33 18.49 -7.69
N ALA A 99 -7.29 18.94 -8.50
CA ALA A 99 -8.39 18.08 -8.90
C ALA A 99 -7.83 16.89 -9.71
N ILE A 100 -8.06 15.69 -9.19
CA ILE A 100 -7.73 14.44 -9.89
C ILE A 100 -9.00 13.98 -10.58
N GLU A 101 -9.02 14.10 -11.91
CA GLU A 101 -10.06 13.53 -12.77
C GLU A 101 -9.86 12.02 -12.85
N TRP A 102 -10.27 11.30 -11.79
CA TRP A 102 -10.10 9.85 -11.69
C TRP A 102 -10.64 9.14 -12.94
N ASP A 103 -11.78 9.63 -13.45
CA ASP A 103 -12.52 9.22 -14.66
C ASP A 103 -11.72 9.30 -15.98
N LYS A 104 -10.55 9.95 -15.94
CA LYS A 104 -9.71 10.19 -17.12
C LYS A 104 -8.28 9.74 -16.89
N VAL A 105 -7.95 9.17 -15.73
CA VAL A 105 -6.60 8.69 -15.48
C VAL A 105 -6.35 7.47 -16.35
N VAL A 106 -5.39 7.60 -17.25
CA VAL A 106 -4.97 6.52 -18.13
C VAL A 106 -3.63 5.97 -17.65
N ASP A 107 -3.49 4.65 -17.68
CA ASP A 107 -2.22 3.98 -17.45
C ASP A 107 -1.85 3.11 -18.66
N ASN A 108 -0.56 2.98 -18.94
CA ASN A 108 -0.04 2.02 -19.92
C ASN A 108 0.56 0.82 -19.17
N PRO A 109 -0.18 -0.30 -19.03
CA PRO A 109 0.32 -1.48 -18.32
C PRO A 109 1.47 -2.18 -19.05
N ALA A 110 1.60 -1.97 -20.37
CA ALA A 110 2.65 -2.57 -21.19
C ALA A 110 4.00 -1.82 -21.08
N GLU A 111 4.03 -0.64 -20.46
CA GLU A 111 5.27 0.11 -20.28
C GLU A 111 6.12 -0.53 -19.18
N LEU A 112 7.35 -0.91 -19.54
CA LEU A 112 8.30 -1.65 -18.71
C LEU A 112 9.51 -0.81 -18.29
N ARG A 113 9.61 0.45 -18.75
CA ARG A 113 10.70 1.34 -18.36
C ARG A 113 10.84 1.42 -16.85
N ALA A 114 12.08 1.29 -16.36
CA ALA A 114 12.39 1.40 -14.95
C ALA A 114 11.93 2.75 -14.40
N GLY A 115 11.26 2.74 -13.26
CA GLY A 115 10.71 3.94 -12.63
C GLY A 115 9.39 4.45 -13.21
N TRP A 116 8.84 3.82 -14.25
CA TRP A 116 7.53 4.21 -14.81
C TRP A 116 6.39 4.02 -13.80
N ASN A 117 5.47 4.98 -13.79
CA ASN A 117 4.17 4.95 -13.12
C ASN A 117 3.18 5.80 -13.93
N PHE A 118 1.88 5.69 -13.64
CA PHE A 118 0.84 6.43 -14.35
C PHE A 118 0.99 7.97 -14.24
N LEU A 119 1.72 8.48 -13.23
CA LEU A 119 2.01 9.92 -13.11
C LEU A 119 2.89 10.46 -14.25
N GLN A 120 3.65 9.59 -14.93
CA GLN A 120 4.50 9.97 -16.08
C GLN A 120 3.79 9.85 -17.42
N ASP A 121 2.54 9.38 -17.44
CA ASP A 121 1.79 9.26 -18.69
C ASP A 121 1.41 10.66 -19.20
N PRO A 122 1.78 11.03 -20.43
CA PRO A 122 1.52 12.37 -20.97
C PRO A 122 0.02 12.68 -21.14
N ARG A 123 -0.84 11.66 -21.11
CA ARG A 123 -2.30 11.82 -21.19
C ARG A 123 -2.91 12.33 -19.88
N ASN A 124 -2.22 12.16 -18.76
CA ASN A 124 -2.70 12.55 -17.44
C ASN A 124 -2.30 13.98 -17.11
N THR A 125 -3.29 14.87 -16.97
CA THR A 125 -3.04 16.31 -16.78
C THR A 125 -3.16 16.80 -15.34
N PHE A 126 -3.54 15.98 -14.35
CA PHE A 126 -3.60 16.30 -12.89
C PHE A 126 -3.90 17.77 -12.52
N GLY A 127 -4.91 18.41 -13.15
CA GLY A 127 -5.23 19.82 -12.89
C GLY A 127 -4.14 20.84 -13.28
N GLY A 128 -3.25 20.48 -14.19
CA GLY A 128 -2.15 21.32 -14.70
C GLY A 128 -0.86 21.25 -13.88
N VAL A 129 -0.78 20.41 -12.85
CA VAL A 129 0.42 20.26 -12.03
C VAL A 129 1.23 19.02 -12.38
N ASP A 130 2.55 19.11 -12.16
CA ASP A 130 3.42 17.94 -12.23
C ASP A 130 3.29 17.12 -10.93
N GLY A 131 2.58 16.00 -11.00
CA GLY A 131 2.32 15.14 -9.84
C GLY A 131 3.57 14.63 -9.13
N GLY A 132 4.71 14.52 -9.82
CA GLY A 132 5.96 14.06 -9.22
C GLY A 132 6.67 15.11 -8.35
N THR A 133 6.43 16.39 -8.62
CA THR A 133 7.13 17.51 -7.95
C THR A 133 6.18 18.48 -7.23
N TRP A 134 4.87 18.26 -7.32
CA TRP A 134 3.87 19.13 -6.72
C TRP A 134 4.11 19.38 -5.22
N LEU A 135 4.33 18.32 -4.43
CA LEU A 135 4.54 18.47 -2.98
C LEU A 135 5.85 19.18 -2.65
N SER A 136 6.94 18.89 -3.39
CA SER A 136 8.24 19.52 -3.14
C SER A 136 8.24 21.00 -3.54
N ARG A 137 7.57 21.36 -4.64
CA ARG A 137 7.33 22.77 -5.01
C ARG A 137 6.51 23.48 -3.95
N ARG A 138 5.44 22.85 -3.47
CA ARG A 138 4.59 23.41 -2.40
C ARG A 138 5.37 23.70 -1.12
N ILE A 139 6.25 22.78 -0.71
CA ILE A 139 7.12 23.00 0.46
C ILE A 139 8.09 24.18 0.24
N ALA A 140 8.53 24.41 -1.00
CA ALA A 140 9.40 25.53 -1.34
C ALA A 140 8.65 26.88 -1.46
N ASP A 141 7.42 26.87 -1.97
CA ASP A 141 6.62 28.07 -2.24
C ASP A 141 5.90 28.58 -0.99
N GLU A 142 5.39 27.68 -0.13
CA GLU A 142 4.68 28.06 1.10
C GLU A 142 5.65 28.36 2.24
N GLU A 143 5.68 29.63 2.69
CA GLU A 143 6.58 30.10 3.75
C GLU A 143 6.48 29.27 5.05
N ARG A 144 5.26 28.86 5.42
CA ARG A 144 5.00 28.04 6.61
C ARG A 144 5.67 26.67 6.52
N LEU A 145 5.51 25.99 5.39
CA LEU A 145 6.11 24.68 5.13
C LEU A 145 7.63 24.81 4.97
N ARG A 146 8.09 25.85 4.27
CA ARG A 146 9.51 26.12 4.06
C ARG A 146 10.25 26.26 5.39
N ARG A 147 9.77 27.09 6.32
CA ARG A 147 10.38 27.23 7.66
C ARG A 147 10.43 25.93 8.47
N THR A 148 9.52 25.00 8.17
CA THR A 148 9.39 23.75 8.91
C THR A 148 10.28 22.65 8.33
N PHE A 149 10.43 22.60 7.01
CA PHE A 149 11.13 21.54 6.28
C PHE A 149 12.50 21.93 5.75
N VAL A 150 12.76 23.22 5.57
CA VAL A 150 14.02 23.78 5.06
C VAL A 150 14.72 24.50 6.19
N ASP A 151 15.99 24.17 6.39
CA ASP A 151 16.89 24.94 7.23
C ASP A 151 17.33 26.18 6.45
N CYS A 152 16.60 27.28 6.64
CA CYS A 152 16.85 28.53 5.91
C CYS A 152 18.26 29.08 6.19
N GLU A 153 18.74 28.97 7.43
CA GLU A 153 20.06 29.47 7.84
C GLU A 153 21.20 28.68 7.17
N ALA A 154 21.08 27.35 7.11
CA ALA A 154 22.06 26.49 6.44
C ALA A 154 21.96 26.56 4.89
N SER A 155 20.77 26.85 4.36
CA SER A 155 20.54 27.00 2.91
C SER A 155 21.13 28.30 2.37
N ASP A 156 21.10 29.38 3.14
CA ASP A 156 21.65 30.70 2.76
C ASP A 156 23.20 30.73 2.78
N VAL A 157 23.84 29.87 3.59
CA VAL A 157 25.31 29.81 3.75
C VAL A 157 25.96 28.80 2.78
N SER A 158 25.17 28.04 2.02
CA SER A 158 25.70 27.01 1.10
C SER A 158 26.50 27.62 -0.06
N PRO A 159 27.79 27.27 -0.23
CA PRO A 159 28.62 27.81 -1.31
C PRO A 159 28.15 27.23 -2.65
N GLY A 160 27.38 28.01 -3.41
CA GLY A 160 26.86 27.61 -4.73
C GLY A 160 25.40 27.97 -4.99
N GLY A 161 24.68 28.58 -4.03
CA GLY A 161 23.40 29.26 -4.28
C GLY A 161 22.23 28.42 -4.79
N ARG A 162 22.29 27.08 -4.71
CA ARG A 162 21.22 26.18 -5.22
C ARG A 162 20.96 24.92 -4.39
N GLY A 163 21.39 24.87 -3.13
CA GLY A 163 21.15 23.71 -2.25
C GLY A 163 20.09 24.00 -1.20
N ILE A 164 18.87 23.47 -1.37
CA ILE A 164 17.89 23.43 -0.27
C ILE A 164 18.39 22.42 0.76
N VAL A 165 18.73 22.88 1.95
CA VAL A 165 19.13 22.01 3.07
C VAL A 165 17.86 21.60 3.83
N TRP A 166 17.54 20.31 3.82
CA TRP A 166 16.37 19.79 4.50
C TRP A 166 16.61 19.64 6.00
N ALA A 167 15.64 20.05 6.81
CA ALA A 167 15.66 19.87 8.25
C ALA A 167 15.52 18.37 8.60
N ALA A 168 16.64 17.71 8.92
CA ALA A 168 16.71 16.26 9.12
C ALA A 168 15.66 15.72 10.12
N LYS A 169 15.43 16.43 11.23
CA LYS A 169 14.44 16.04 12.24
C LYS A 169 13.01 16.04 11.68
N ARG A 170 12.66 17.04 10.87
CA ARG A 170 11.31 17.12 10.26
C ARG A 170 11.12 16.06 9.20
N VAL A 171 12.16 15.78 8.40
CA VAL A 171 12.14 14.69 7.41
C VAL A 171 11.95 13.34 8.09
N GLN A 172 12.65 13.06 9.20
CA GLN A 172 12.45 11.83 9.98
C GLN A 172 11.02 11.70 10.54
N GLN A 173 10.42 12.80 11.00
CA GLN A 173 9.02 12.81 11.44
C GLN A 173 8.07 12.50 10.27
N TYR A 174 8.35 13.06 9.09
CA TYR A 174 7.57 12.77 7.88
C TYR A 174 7.70 11.30 7.45
N GLU A 175 8.90 10.72 7.49
CA GLU A 175 9.11 9.29 7.21
C GLU A 175 8.38 8.39 8.19
N THR A 176 8.34 8.79 9.46
CA THR A 176 7.59 8.07 10.51
C THR A 176 6.09 8.12 10.23
N ALA A 177 5.56 9.30 9.89
CA ALA A 177 4.16 9.47 9.50
C ALA A 177 3.81 8.65 8.24
N LEU A 178 4.70 8.61 7.25
CA LEU A 178 4.54 7.79 6.05
C LEU A 178 4.48 6.30 6.36
N ARG A 179 5.28 5.84 7.33
CA ARG A 179 5.23 4.44 7.78
C ARG A 179 3.90 4.12 8.45
N LEU A 180 3.47 4.94 9.41
CA LEU A 180 2.19 4.77 10.12
C LEU A 180 1.01 4.76 9.15
N PHE A 181 0.96 5.73 8.23
CA PHE A 181 -0.06 5.79 7.18
C PHE A 181 -0.09 4.50 6.34
N ARG A 182 1.08 3.98 5.94
CA ARG A 182 1.14 2.73 5.16
C ARG A 182 0.65 1.53 5.95
N GLU A 183 0.94 1.47 7.25
CA GLU A 183 0.42 0.41 8.13
C GLU A 183 -1.10 0.47 8.22
N HIS A 184 -1.68 1.65 8.45
CA HIS A 184 -3.14 1.81 8.50
C HIS A 184 -3.81 1.55 7.14
N LEU A 185 -3.22 2.04 6.05
CA LEU A 185 -3.70 1.80 4.70
C LEU A 185 -3.69 0.31 4.36
N LEU A 186 -2.65 -0.42 4.77
CA LEU A 186 -2.54 -1.86 4.56
C LEU A 186 -3.67 -2.60 5.26
N VAL A 187 -3.94 -2.27 6.52
CA VAL A 187 -5.06 -2.84 7.27
C VAL A 187 -6.40 -2.46 6.64
N ALA A 188 -6.56 -1.21 6.21
CA ALA A 188 -7.78 -0.73 5.57
C ALA A 188 -8.06 -1.49 4.27
N MET A 189 -7.06 -1.64 3.39
CA MET A 189 -7.16 -2.43 2.16
C MET A 189 -7.50 -3.89 2.45
N HIS A 190 -6.88 -4.49 3.47
CA HIS A 190 -7.15 -5.88 3.82
C HIS A 190 -8.56 -6.10 4.36
N MET A 191 -9.07 -5.18 5.19
CA MET A 191 -10.37 -5.30 5.85
C MET A 191 -11.54 -4.89 4.95
N THR A 192 -11.32 -3.98 4.00
CA THR A 192 -12.36 -3.47 3.09
C THR A 192 -12.31 -4.08 1.69
N GLY A 193 -11.18 -4.70 1.30
CA GLY A 193 -11.06 -5.44 0.05
C GLY A 193 -11.93 -6.70 0.10
N GLY A 194 -12.94 -6.78 -0.76
CA GLY A 194 -13.90 -7.89 -0.76
C GLY A 194 -13.25 -9.27 -0.82
N GLN A 195 -12.10 -9.39 -1.50
CA GLN A 195 -11.19 -10.52 -1.35
C GLN A 195 -9.89 -10.02 -0.70
N PRO A 196 -9.52 -10.49 0.51
CA PRO A 196 -8.29 -10.07 1.14
C PRO A 196 -7.09 -10.46 0.27
N ALA A 197 -6.29 -9.48 -0.12
CA ALA A 197 -5.02 -9.71 -0.80
C ALA A 197 -4.15 -10.65 0.04
N ARG A 198 -3.42 -11.57 -0.61
CA ARG A 198 -2.51 -12.44 0.14
C ARG A 198 -1.47 -11.57 0.83
N GLY A 199 -1.19 -11.81 2.11
CA GLY A 199 -0.31 -10.93 2.90
C GLY A 199 1.05 -10.65 2.25
N THR A 200 1.61 -11.62 1.51
CA THR A 200 2.86 -11.44 0.76
C THR A 200 2.71 -10.53 -0.45
N GLU A 201 1.56 -10.54 -1.11
CA GLU A 201 1.26 -9.68 -2.26
C GLU A 201 1.07 -8.24 -1.79
N LEU A 202 0.34 -8.04 -0.68
CA LEU A 202 0.04 -6.71 -0.13
C LEU A 202 1.30 -5.94 0.31
N VAL A 203 2.28 -6.62 0.92
CA VAL A 203 3.53 -6.00 1.38
C VAL A 203 4.52 -5.74 0.24
N THR A 204 4.35 -6.42 -0.90
CA THR A 204 5.25 -6.31 -2.06
C THR A 204 4.70 -5.42 -3.18
N VAL A 205 3.52 -4.80 -2.99
CA VAL A 205 2.95 -3.87 -3.97
C VAL A 205 3.89 -2.69 -4.17
N THR A 206 4.31 -2.49 -5.42
CA THR A 206 5.11 -1.34 -5.85
C THR A 206 4.24 -0.40 -6.68
N TYR A 207 4.41 0.91 -6.48
CA TYR A 207 3.68 1.92 -7.27
C TYR A 207 4.40 2.30 -8.58
N LYS A 208 5.66 1.84 -8.75
CA LYS A 208 6.49 2.12 -9.92
C LYS A 208 7.26 0.88 -10.34
N ASN A 209 7.55 0.76 -11.64
CA ASN A 209 8.34 -0.33 -12.17
C ASN A 209 9.73 -0.34 -11.54
N THR A 210 10.23 -1.52 -11.16
CA THR A 210 11.55 -1.64 -10.56
C THR A 210 12.64 -1.73 -11.65
N PRO A 211 13.89 -1.34 -11.36
CA PRO A 211 15.01 -1.52 -12.29
C PRO A 211 15.25 -2.98 -12.69
N ASN A 212 14.80 -3.94 -11.87
CA ASN A 212 14.99 -5.38 -12.08
C ASN A 212 13.95 -5.99 -13.05
N GLY A 213 13.21 -5.16 -13.80
CA GLY A 213 12.22 -5.61 -14.77
C GLY A 213 10.92 -6.13 -14.16
N GLN A 214 10.71 -5.96 -12.85
CA GLN A 214 9.41 -6.24 -12.24
C GLN A 214 8.48 -5.05 -12.52
N SER A 215 7.35 -5.34 -13.17
CA SER A 215 6.26 -4.38 -13.31
C SER A 215 5.74 -3.93 -11.94
N ARG A 216 5.23 -2.70 -11.89
CA ARG A 216 4.51 -2.19 -10.72
C ARG A 216 3.34 -3.11 -10.34
N GLY A 217 2.91 -3.03 -9.09
CA GLY A 217 1.72 -3.73 -8.57
C GLY A 217 0.44 -2.89 -8.60
N VAL A 218 0.54 -1.59 -8.90
CA VAL A 218 -0.62 -0.67 -9.00
C VAL A 218 -0.83 -0.27 -10.45
N PHE A 219 -2.03 -0.52 -10.96
CA PHE A 219 -2.47 -0.16 -12.30
C PHE A 219 -3.80 0.59 -12.23
N VAL A 220 -4.06 1.41 -13.24
CA VAL A 220 -5.36 2.07 -13.43
C VAL A 220 -5.98 1.50 -14.71
N GLU A 221 -7.19 0.98 -14.58
CA GLU A 221 -8.00 0.45 -15.68
C GLU A 221 -9.35 1.16 -15.62
N ASP A 222 -9.82 1.65 -16.78
CA ASP A 222 -11.08 2.40 -16.92
C ASP A 222 -11.27 3.46 -15.83
N GLY A 223 -10.33 4.42 -15.81
CA GLY A 223 -10.34 5.57 -14.89
C GLY A 223 -11.74 6.09 -14.65
#